data_AF-A0A2N3K8U2-F1
#
_entry.id   AF-A0A2N3K8U2-F1
#
_cell.length_a   1.000
_cell.length_b   1.000
_cell.length_c   1.000
_cell.angle_alpha   90.00
_cell.angle_beta   90.00
_cell.angle_gamma   90.00
#
_symmetry.space_group_name_H-M   'P 1'
#
loop_
_entity.id
_entity.type
_entity.pdbx_description
1 polymer ?
#
loop_
_entity_poly.entity_id
_entity_poly.type
_entity_poly.pdbx_seq_one_letter_code
_entity_poly.pdbx_strand_id
1 'polypeptide(L)'
;MQKRLTTLLAAATTAALTGGLLAATAPTAVAAPAPLGEHDADFNGDGYADLALTSSRSTVGGKANAGQVAIVYGGATKNRYATIHQDSPGVPGGVEAGDYFGADLGTGDFDNDGYDDLVTGAPGEDVGSDKDGGTAVILWGSPSGLKGGTTLKDPRPTKHDGFGSPVEAGDFNGDGKDDIALATAYGYASVDLYRGPFTRSGATGPATVHTPPIHGDGDGVLNLHSGDVDGDGKDDLIVNGYATSDNMNANYWLPGTSTGVSTARAQRLTAGIITDVGDVDHDGFADVVVGTSWDEGIAGAAKGGAVHLVHGTPDGPAYGDIQTVTQSTKGVPGASEKGDWFGAELDLGDINGDGRLDLVVGLPGEDIDGVKDAGSALVLYGAADGSGITTTGSRTLHQNSPGVPNENEKDDLFGNEVHIDDLNGDGRGDVIIGASGENSGNGAVYALTSAASGSLTSTGGLYASTFGISTAGTPHLGINFAD
;
A
#
# COMPACT_ATOMS: atom_id res chain seq x y z
N MET A 1 -67.72 -25.65 20.55
CA MET A 1 -68.31 -25.26 19.25
C MET A 1 -67.52 -25.97 18.16
N GLN A 2 -68.09 -27.02 17.58
CA GLN A 2 -67.50 -27.80 16.49
C GLN A 2 -67.44 -26.99 15.18
N LYS A 3 -66.40 -27.20 14.37
CA LYS A 3 -66.38 -27.30 12.89
C LYS A 3 -64.92 -27.21 12.41
N ARG A 4 -64.41 -27.95 11.43
CA ARG A 4 -64.76 -29.19 10.72
C ARG A 4 -63.50 -29.51 9.87
N LEU A 5 -63.17 -30.79 9.72
CA LEU A 5 -62.16 -31.31 8.79
C LEU A 5 -62.42 -30.88 7.35
N THR A 6 -61.35 -30.70 6.58
CA THR A 6 -61.28 -31.23 5.20
C THR A 6 -59.84 -31.55 4.82
N THR A 7 -59.50 -32.83 4.85
CA THR A 7 -58.28 -33.40 4.31
C THR A 7 -58.54 -33.72 2.83
N LEU A 8 -57.82 -33.07 1.91
CA LEU A 8 -57.85 -33.41 0.49
C LEU A 8 -56.69 -34.34 0.19
N LEU A 9 -57.03 -35.61 -0.06
CA LEU A 9 -56.17 -36.62 -0.62
C LEU A 9 -56.15 -36.43 -2.14
N ALA A 10 -55.01 -36.04 -2.72
CA ALA A 10 -54.79 -36.08 -4.15
C ALA A 10 -53.71 -37.13 -4.44
N ALA A 11 -54.13 -38.22 -5.08
CA ALA A 11 -53.26 -39.28 -5.55
C ALA A 11 -52.39 -38.76 -6.71
N ALA A 12 -51.07 -38.85 -6.56
CA ALA A 12 -50.14 -38.67 -7.67
C ALA A 12 -49.62 -40.05 -8.09
N THR A 13 -50.00 -40.42 -9.30
CA THR A 13 -49.53 -41.58 -10.07
C THR A 13 -48.02 -41.57 -10.23
N THR A 14 -47.33 -42.62 -9.77
CA THR A 14 -45.93 -42.90 -10.11
C THR A 14 -45.83 -43.34 -11.58
N ALA A 15 -45.44 -42.43 -12.46
CA ALA A 15 -44.90 -42.79 -13.77
C ALA A 15 -43.42 -43.10 -13.60
N ALA A 16 -43.05 -44.37 -13.77
CA ALA A 16 -41.66 -44.79 -13.86
C ALA A 16 -41.08 -44.29 -15.19
N LEU A 17 -40.42 -43.13 -15.17
CA LEU A 17 -39.57 -42.67 -16.25
C LEU A 17 -38.17 -43.27 -16.01
N THR A 18 -37.88 -44.40 -16.67
CA THR A 18 -36.49 -44.84 -16.86
C THR A 18 -35.85 -43.97 -17.93
N GLY A 19 -35.61 -42.70 -17.60
CA GLY A 19 -34.76 -41.80 -18.37
C GLY A 19 -33.34 -41.89 -17.82
N GLY A 20 -32.37 -42.13 -18.70
CA GLY A 20 -30.97 -42.23 -18.32
C GLY A 20 -30.53 -41.04 -17.46
N LEU A 21 -29.93 -41.33 -16.32
CA LEU A 21 -29.27 -40.35 -15.48
C LEU A 21 -28.06 -39.81 -16.25
N LEU A 22 -28.29 -38.81 -17.11
CA LEU A 22 -27.25 -37.86 -17.47
C LEU A 22 -26.88 -37.17 -16.16
N ALA A 23 -25.80 -37.64 -15.54
CA ALA A 23 -25.13 -36.91 -14.47
C ALA A 23 -24.58 -35.63 -15.11
N ALA A 24 -25.44 -34.61 -15.21
CA ALA A 24 -24.97 -33.25 -15.31
C ALA A 24 -24.23 -32.99 -14.00
N THR A 25 -22.90 -33.05 -14.05
CA THR A 25 -22.07 -32.46 -13.01
C THR A 25 -22.45 -30.99 -12.98
N ALA A 26 -23.32 -30.60 -12.04
CA ALA A 26 -23.49 -29.20 -11.73
C ALA A 26 -22.09 -28.64 -11.48
N PRO A 27 -21.71 -27.49 -12.08
CA PRO A 27 -20.45 -26.87 -11.72
C PRO A 27 -20.43 -26.76 -10.20
N THR A 28 -19.35 -27.23 -9.58
CA THR A 28 -19.10 -27.00 -8.16
C THR A 28 -19.23 -25.51 -7.95
N ALA A 29 -20.20 -25.08 -7.13
CA ALA A 29 -20.31 -23.69 -6.74
C ALA A 29 -18.97 -23.31 -6.09
N VAL A 30 -18.20 -22.45 -6.77
CA VAL A 30 -17.04 -21.80 -6.18
C VAL A 30 -17.61 -20.83 -5.16
N ALA A 31 -17.08 -20.84 -3.93
CA ALA A 31 -17.46 -19.87 -2.93
C ALA A 31 -17.17 -18.46 -3.47
N ALA A 32 -18.04 -17.49 -3.17
CA ALA A 32 -17.70 -16.10 -3.40
C ALA A 32 -16.46 -15.74 -2.58
N PRO A 33 -15.61 -14.83 -3.05
CA PRO A 33 -14.48 -14.34 -2.26
C PRO A 33 -14.98 -13.70 -0.96
N ALA A 34 -14.10 -13.62 0.03
CA ALA A 34 -14.34 -12.82 1.22
C ALA A 34 -14.55 -11.34 0.84
N PRO A 35 -15.28 -10.55 1.65
CA PRO A 35 -15.27 -9.10 1.49
C PRO A 35 -13.83 -8.58 1.61
N LEU A 36 -13.50 -7.60 0.77
CA LEU A 36 -12.22 -6.90 0.79
C LEU A 36 -12.07 -6.06 2.06
N GLY A 37 -10.81 -5.88 2.50
CA GLY A 37 -10.44 -4.90 3.53
C GLY A 37 -10.73 -3.47 3.09
N GLU A 38 -10.66 -2.53 4.04
CA GLU A 38 -10.86 -1.09 3.79
C GLU A 38 -9.77 -0.48 2.88
N HIS A 39 -8.65 -1.19 2.68
CA HIS A 39 -7.48 -0.77 1.90
C HIS A 39 -7.11 -1.73 0.76
N ASP A 40 -7.90 -2.79 0.53
CA ASP A 40 -7.63 -3.76 -0.53
C ASP A 40 -8.21 -3.22 -1.86
N ALA A 41 -7.37 -2.78 -2.80
CA ALA A 41 -7.84 -2.25 -4.08
C ALA A 41 -8.42 -3.34 -5.01
N ASP A 42 -9.53 -3.08 -5.70
CA ASP A 42 -10.11 -3.92 -6.75
C ASP A 42 -10.38 -3.10 -8.02
N PHE A 43 -9.31 -2.89 -8.80
CA PHE A 43 -9.36 -2.11 -10.04
C PHE A 43 -10.29 -2.71 -11.09
N ASN A 44 -10.67 -3.98 -10.93
CA ASN A 44 -11.41 -4.74 -11.92
C ASN A 44 -12.82 -5.22 -11.50
N GLY A 45 -13.19 -4.95 -10.25
CA GLY A 45 -14.50 -5.22 -9.66
C GLY A 45 -14.85 -6.71 -9.61
N ASP A 46 -13.84 -7.59 -9.50
CA ASP A 46 -14.06 -9.03 -9.46
C ASP A 46 -14.09 -9.63 -8.04
N GLY A 47 -13.93 -8.77 -7.03
CA GLY A 47 -14.02 -9.08 -5.61
C GLY A 47 -12.78 -9.72 -5.03
N TYR A 48 -11.63 -9.58 -5.70
CA TYR A 48 -10.31 -9.97 -5.19
C TYR A 48 -9.42 -8.74 -5.17
N ALA A 49 -8.55 -8.66 -4.16
CA ALA A 49 -7.56 -7.58 -4.11
C ALA A 49 -6.62 -7.67 -5.32
N ASP A 50 -6.33 -6.51 -5.91
CA ASP A 50 -5.46 -6.26 -7.03
C ASP A 50 -4.28 -5.39 -6.55
N LEU A 51 -3.05 -5.78 -6.92
CA LEU A 51 -1.86 -5.06 -6.49
C LEU A 51 -1.33 -4.15 -7.61
N ALA A 52 -1.06 -2.89 -7.29
CA ALA A 52 -0.27 -1.98 -8.11
C ALA A 52 1.15 -1.83 -7.55
N LEU A 53 2.16 -1.91 -8.43
CA LEU A 53 3.56 -1.84 -8.00
C LEU A 53 4.44 -1.08 -8.97
N THR A 54 5.45 -0.43 -8.41
CA THR A 54 6.28 0.53 -9.12
C THR A 54 7.44 -0.12 -9.88
N SER A 55 7.69 0.40 -11.09
CA SER A 55 8.96 0.27 -11.82
C SER A 55 9.34 1.62 -12.47
N SER A 56 9.37 2.66 -11.64
CA SER A 56 9.57 4.07 -12.04
C SER A 56 10.91 4.35 -12.72
N ARG A 57 11.89 3.46 -12.55
CA ARG A 57 13.21 3.56 -13.21
C ARG A 57 13.31 2.78 -14.53
N SER A 58 12.22 2.17 -14.98
CA SER A 58 12.23 1.36 -16.19
C SER A 58 12.43 2.18 -17.47
N THR A 59 13.01 1.53 -18.47
CA THR A 59 13.13 2.08 -19.82
C THR A 59 11.86 1.76 -20.62
N VAL A 60 11.15 2.79 -21.09
CA VAL A 60 9.95 2.68 -21.93
C VAL A 60 10.21 3.31 -23.29
N GLY A 61 9.91 2.61 -24.38
CA GLY A 61 10.13 3.15 -25.74
C GLY A 61 11.58 3.56 -26.07
N GLY A 62 12.57 3.07 -25.30
CA GLY A 62 13.98 3.48 -25.41
C GLY A 62 14.35 4.75 -24.64
N LYS A 63 13.44 5.31 -23.83
CA LYS A 63 13.70 6.41 -22.90
C LYS A 63 14.01 5.85 -21.52
N ALA A 64 15.22 6.09 -21.04
CA ALA A 64 15.66 5.61 -19.73
C ALA A 64 14.93 6.37 -18.62
N ASN A 65 14.62 5.68 -17.51
CA ASN A 65 13.92 6.24 -16.35
C ASN A 65 12.58 6.93 -16.71
N ALA A 66 11.92 6.46 -17.77
CA ALA A 66 10.58 6.92 -18.10
C ALA A 66 9.57 6.45 -17.05
N GLY A 67 9.75 5.24 -16.55
CA GLY A 67 8.88 4.65 -15.53
C GLY A 67 7.62 4.01 -16.09
N GLN A 68 7.12 3.03 -15.35
CA GLN A 68 5.83 2.38 -15.57
C GLN A 68 5.35 1.73 -14.29
N VAL A 69 4.03 1.54 -14.19
CA VAL A 69 3.36 0.79 -13.13
C VAL A 69 3.06 -0.62 -13.65
N ALA A 70 3.30 -1.63 -12.83
CA ALA A 70 2.89 -3.01 -13.06
C ALA A 70 1.68 -3.33 -12.19
N ILE A 71 0.74 -4.09 -12.73
CA ILE A 71 -0.50 -4.48 -12.03
C ILE A 71 -0.56 -6.01 -11.97
N VAL A 72 -0.85 -6.54 -10.79
CA VAL A 72 -1.21 -7.94 -10.57
C VAL A 72 -2.69 -7.97 -10.25
N TYR A 73 -3.49 -8.55 -11.14
CA TYR A 73 -4.89 -8.78 -10.81
C TYR A 73 -5.01 -10.05 -9.96
N GLY A 74 -5.75 -9.94 -8.87
CA GLY A 74 -6.00 -11.01 -7.92
C GLY A 74 -6.79 -12.18 -8.50
N GLY A 75 -7.23 -13.04 -7.59
CA GLY A 75 -8.07 -14.19 -7.90
C GLY A 75 -7.36 -15.52 -7.79
N ALA A 76 -8.14 -16.60 -7.87
CA ALA A 76 -7.71 -17.95 -7.51
C ALA A 76 -6.48 -18.48 -8.26
N THR A 77 -6.09 -17.91 -9.42
CA THR A 77 -4.91 -18.32 -10.20
C THR A 77 -3.79 -17.28 -10.27
N LYS A 78 -3.97 -16.05 -9.74
CA LYS A 78 -2.97 -14.96 -9.67
C LYS A 78 -2.02 -14.87 -10.87
N ASN A 79 -2.57 -14.77 -12.08
CA ASN A 79 -1.78 -14.88 -13.32
C ASN A 79 -2.17 -13.89 -14.41
N ARG A 80 -2.95 -12.86 -14.05
CA ARG A 80 -3.32 -11.78 -14.96
C ARG A 80 -2.53 -10.55 -14.56
N TYR A 81 -1.79 -10.01 -15.51
CA TYR A 81 -0.88 -8.90 -15.29
C TYR A 81 -1.10 -7.81 -16.34
N ALA A 82 -0.79 -6.57 -15.99
CA ALA A 82 -0.73 -5.46 -16.92
C ALA A 82 0.46 -4.54 -16.60
N THR A 83 0.81 -3.68 -17.56
CA THR A 83 1.70 -2.54 -17.34
C THR A 83 1.08 -1.28 -17.91
N ILE A 84 1.32 -0.16 -17.24
CA ILE A 84 0.80 1.16 -17.61
C ILE A 84 1.94 2.19 -17.53
N HIS A 85 2.04 3.03 -18.54
CA HIS A 85 3.00 4.13 -18.69
C HIS A 85 2.37 5.26 -19.50
N GLN A 86 2.99 6.44 -19.61
CA GLN A 86 2.39 7.62 -20.25
C GLN A 86 1.97 7.44 -21.71
N ASP A 87 2.69 6.61 -22.50
CA ASP A 87 2.29 6.27 -23.88
C ASP A 87 1.14 5.22 -23.97
N SER A 88 0.63 4.72 -22.85
CA SER A 88 -0.44 3.72 -22.83
C SER A 88 -1.77 4.32 -23.31
N PRO A 89 -2.65 3.55 -23.98
CA PRO A 89 -3.86 4.10 -24.58
C PRO A 89 -4.76 4.85 -23.60
N GLY A 90 -4.92 6.16 -23.82
CA GLY A 90 -5.79 7.02 -23.02
C GLY A 90 -5.17 7.55 -21.74
N VAL A 91 -3.90 7.23 -21.45
CA VAL A 91 -3.14 7.86 -20.37
C VAL A 91 -2.64 9.23 -20.87
N PRO A 92 -2.86 10.31 -20.12
CA PRO A 92 -2.33 11.63 -20.46
C PRO A 92 -0.79 11.70 -20.39
N GLY A 93 -0.20 12.60 -21.18
CA GLY A 93 1.25 12.82 -21.25
C GLY A 93 1.90 12.09 -22.42
N GLY A 94 3.23 11.97 -22.37
CA GLY A 94 4.00 11.17 -23.33
C GLY A 94 5.31 10.72 -22.70
N VAL A 95 5.84 9.59 -23.15
CA VAL A 95 7.06 9.02 -22.57
C VAL A 95 8.29 9.85 -22.94
N GLU A 96 8.94 10.36 -21.91
CA GLU A 96 10.17 11.12 -21.92
C GLU A 96 11.21 10.43 -21.02
N ALA A 97 12.45 10.94 -21.03
CA ALA A 97 13.54 10.30 -20.31
C ALA A 97 13.71 11.00 -18.96
N GLY A 98 13.47 10.27 -17.87
CA GLY A 98 13.54 10.81 -16.53
C GLY A 98 12.21 11.25 -15.94
N ASP A 99 11.07 10.83 -16.49
CA ASP A 99 9.75 11.24 -15.99
C ASP A 99 9.42 10.55 -14.66
N TYR A 100 9.95 9.34 -14.48
CA TYR A 100 9.69 8.48 -13.34
C TYR A 100 8.19 8.20 -13.13
N PHE A 101 7.41 7.96 -14.19
CA PHE A 101 6.01 7.57 -14.07
C PHE A 101 5.85 6.34 -13.16
N GLY A 102 4.93 6.41 -12.21
CA GLY A 102 4.86 5.45 -11.12
C GLY A 102 5.80 5.81 -9.97
N ALA A 103 6.24 7.06 -9.79
CA ALA A 103 7.16 7.40 -8.71
C ALA A 103 6.56 7.13 -7.32
N ASP A 104 5.25 7.32 -7.22
CA ASP A 104 4.45 7.04 -6.05
C ASP A 104 3.02 6.71 -6.48
N LEU A 105 2.28 5.99 -5.63
CA LEU A 105 0.99 5.38 -5.93
C LEU A 105 0.03 5.56 -4.76
N GLY A 106 -1.26 5.73 -5.05
CA GLY A 106 -2.34 5.67 -4.05
C GLY A 106 -3.64 5.18 -4.69
N THR A 107 -4.48 4.51 -3.93
CA THR A 107 -5.69 3.85 -4.44
C THR A 107 -7.00 4.44 -3.86
N GLY A 108 -8.14 4.10 -4.48
CA GLY A 108 -9.48 4.51 -4.01
C GLY A 108 -10.50 4.64 -5.15
N ASP A 109 -11.80 4.67 -4.85
CA ASP A 109 -12.88 4.84 -5.85
C ASP A 109 -13.15 6.35 -6.09
N PHE A 110 -12.21 7.00 -6.77
CA PHE A 110 -12.19 8.45 -6.94
C PHE A 110 -13.41 8.97 -7.73
N ASP A 111 -13.97 8.18 -8.66
CA ASP A 111 -15.17 8.56 -9.43
C ASP A 111 -16.49 7.90 -8.97
N ASN A 112 -16.45 7.11 -7.90
CA ASN A 112 -17.58 6.46 -7.25
C ASN A 112 -18.38 5.54 -8.18
N ASP A 113 -17.67 4.80 -9.05
CA ASP A 113 -18.28 3.86 -10.00
C ASP A 113 -18.21 2.39 -9.58
N GLY A 114 -17.62 2.13 -8.40
CA GLY A 114 -17.50 0.81 -7.78
C GLY A 114 -16.34 -0.03 -8.31
N TYR A 115 -15.35 0.61 -8.94
CA TYR A 115 -14.05 0.03 -9.25
C TYR A 115 -13.00 0.95 -8.63
N ASP A 116 -12.03 0.38 -7.92
CA ASP A 116 -10.96 1.23 -7.42
C ASP A 116 -10.14 1.79 -8.58
N ASP A 117 -9.63 2.99 -8.37
CA ASP A 117 -8.79 3.75 -9.28
C ASP A 117 -7.37 3.82 -8.70
N LEU A 118 -6.42 4.28 -9.52
CA LEU A 118 -5.03 4.45 -9.10
C LEU A 118 -4.58 5.87 -9.42
N VAL A 119 -4.19 6.65 -8.43
CA VAL A 119 -3.47 7.91 -8.64
C VAL A 119 -1.96 7.65 -8.65
N THR A 120 -1.26 8.27 -9.60
CA THR A 120 0.20 8.14 -9.70
C THR A 120 0.88 9.39 -10.25
N GLY A 121 2.14 9.59 -9.84
CA GLY A 121 3.00 10.68 -10.27
C GLY A 121 4.01 10.32 -11.37
N ALA A 122 4.40 11.33 -12.13
CA ALA A 122 5.63 11.41 -12.92
C ALA A 122 6.32 12.75 -12.59
N PRO A 123 7.07 12.82 -11.48
CA PRO A 123 7.64 14.09 -11.00
C PRO A 123 8.67 14.69 -11.96
N GLY A 124 9.26 13.89 -12.86
CA GLY A 124 10.20 14.39 -13.86
C GLY A 124 9.58 14.84 -15.18
N GLU A 125 8.25 14.80 -15.33
CA GLU A 125 7.56 15.19 -16.57
C GLU A 125 7.83 16.67 -16.94
N ASP A 126 8.16 16.91 -18.20
CA ASP A 126 8.25 18.27 -18.75
C ASP A 126 6.84 18.79 -19.11
N VAL A 127 6.33 19.78 -18.35
CA VAL A 127 4.99 20.36 -18.58
C VAL A 127 5.08 21.58 -19.50
N GLY A 128 4.93 21.34 -20.79
CA GLY A 128 4.91 22.39 -21.82
C GLY A 128 6.28 22.99 -22.07
N SER A 129 6.64 24.07 -21.37
CA SER A 129 8.00 24.64 -21.41
C SER A 129 8.71 24.60 -20.06
N ASP A 130 8.01 24.11 -19.03
CA ASP A 130 8.59 23.92 -17.71
C ASP A 130 9.28 22.56 -17.66
N LYS A 131 10.53 22.57 -17.22
CA LYS A 131 11.34 21.36 -17.21
C LYS A 131 11.18 20.68 -15.85
N ASP A 132 10.90 19.38 -15.84
CA ASP A 132 10.70 18.61 -14.60
C ASP A 132 9.60 19.23 -13.70
N GLY A 133 8.57 19.83 -14.32
CA GLY A 133 7.44 20.42 -13.60
C GLY A 133 6.62 19.36 -12.85
N GLY A 134 6.60 18.14 -13.38
CA GLY A 134 5.92 16.99 -12.81
C GLY A 134 4.43 16.96 -13.12
N THR A 135 3.83 15.77 -13.02
CA THR A 135 2.41 15.56 -13.23
C THR A 135 1.88 14.46 -12.31
N ALA A 136 0.59 14.53 -11.98
CA ALA A 136 -0.16 13.46 -11.34
C ALA A 136 -1.34 13.05 -12.24
N VAL A 137 -1.63 11.75 -12.31
CA VAL A 137 -2.67 11.17 -13.16
C VAL A 137 -3.50 10.20 -12.35
N ILE A 138 -4.83 10.32 -12.41
CA ILE A 138 -5.74 9.24 -11.99
C ILE A 138 -5.93 8.30 -13.17
N LEU A 139 -5.67 7.02 -12.96
CA LEU A 139 -5.93 5.91 -13.88
C LEU A 139 -7.23 5.24 -13.44
N TRP A 140 -8.18 5.10 -14.37
CA TRP A 140 -9.54 4.73 -14.01
C TRP A 140 -9.77 3.22 -14.01
N GLY A 141 -10.32 2.68 -12.92
CA GLY A 141 -10.86 1.35 -12.78
C GLY A 141 -11.95 1.03 -13.81
N SER A 142 -12.09 -0.27 -14.10
CA SER A 142 -13.13 -0.77 -15.00
C SER A 142 -13.25 -2.29 -14.91
N PRO A 143 -14.30 -2.94 -15.47
CA PRO A 143 -14.37 -4.41 -15.54
C PRO A 143 -13.20 -5.10 -16.26
N SER A 144 -12.34 -4.34 -16.95
CA SER A 144 -11.13 -4.83 -17.61
C SER A 144 -9.84 -4.47 -16.87
N GLY A 145 -9.94 -3.90 -15.67
CA GLY A 145 -8.87 -3.27 -14.92
C GLY A 145 -8.65 -1.81 -15.30
N LEU A 146 -7.53 -1.24 -14.84
CA LEU A 146 -7.16 0.16 -15.07
C LEU A 146 -7.09 0.51 -16.57
N LYS A 147 -7.76 1.60 -16.96
CA LYS A 147 -7.87 2.01 -18.37
C LYS A 147 -8.03 3.52 -18.57
N GLY A 148 -7.04 4.08 -19.26
CA GLY A 148 -6.99 5.52 -19.53
C GLY A 148 -6.84 6.32 -18.23
N GLY A 149 -6.78 7.64 -18.34
CA GLY A 149 -6.61 8.45 -17.16
C GLY A 149 -6.93 9.92 -17.36
N THR A 150 -6.75 10.68 -16.29
CA THR A 150 -7.00 12.12 -16.25
C THR A 150 -5.95 12.80 -15.41
N THR A 151 -5.32 13.83 -15.96
CA THR A 151 -4.33 14.63 -15.23
C THR A 151 -4.99 15.41 -14.10
N LEU A 152 -4.46 15.26 -12.89
CA LEU A 152 -4.74 16.16 -11.79
C LEU A 152 -4.00 17.47 -12.03
N LYS A 153 -4.75 18.57 -12.00
CA LYS A 153 -4.21 19.87 -12.36
C LYS A 153 -3.38 20.43 -11.21
N ASP A 154 -2.08 20.55 -11.41
CA ASP A 154 -1.22 21.33 -10.51
C ASP A 154 -1.78 22.76 -10.34
N PRO A 155 -2.11 23.20 -9.10
CA PRO A 155 -2.61 24.53 -8.83
C PRO A 155 -1.54 25.61 -8.98
N ARG A 156 -0.25 25.23 -9.00
CA ARG A 156 0.88 26.16 -8.98
C ARG A 156 2.01 25.75 -9.97
N PRO A 157 1.70 25.53 -11.27
CA PRO A 157 2.60 24.95 -12.28
C PRO A 157 3.70 25.89 -12.80
N THR A 158 3.95 27.01 -12.12
CA THR A 158 5.12 27.87 -12.40
C THR A 158 5.95 28.06 -11.13
N LYS A 159 5.64 27.29 -10.10
CA LYS A 159 6.18 27.38 -8.74
C LYS A 159 6.30 26.01 -8.11
N HIS A 160 6.04 24.92 -8.84
CA HIS A 160 6.23 23.55 -8.41
C HIS A 160 7.06 22.88 -9.49
N ASP A 161 8.16 22.28 -9.07
CA ASP A 161 8.91 21.32 -9.86
C ASP A 161 8.75 19.99 -9.09
N GLY A 162 8.73 18.86 -9.79
CA GLY A 162 8.55 17.56 -9.14
C GLY A 162 7.12 17.29 -8.66
N PHE A 163 6.09 17.95 -9.18
CA PHE A 163 4.71 17.72 -8.75
C PHE A 163 4.27 16.26 -8.99
N GLY A 164 3.51 15.70 -8.05
CA GLY A 164 2.93 14.36 -8.18
C GLY A 164 3.54 13.28 -7.27
N SER A 165 4.42 13.64 -6.32
CA SER A 165 5.02 12.69 -5.39
C SER A 165 5.53 13.42 -4.13
N PRO A 166 5.24 12.97 -2.90
CA PRO A 166 4.38 11.82 -2.60
C PRO A 166 2.88 12.06 -2.86
N VAL A 167 2.10 10.98 -2.88
CA VAL A 167 0.64 10.93 -3.03
C VAL A 167 0.02 10.07 -1.93
N GLU A 168 -1.19 10.41 -1.50
CA GLU A 168 -1.98 9.64 -0.54
C GLU A 168 -3.48 9.87 -0.81
N ALA A 169 -4.31 8.85 -0.61
CA ALA A 169 -5.76 8.95 -0.70
C ALA A 169 -6.42 8.95 0.69
N GLY A 170 -7.72 9.21 0.77
CA GLY A 170 -8.50 9.12 2.02
C GLY A 170 -9.67 10.10 2.07
N ASP A 171 -10.70 9.82 2.87
CA ASP A 171 -11.85 10.69 3.10
C ASP A 171 -11.56 11.69 4.24
N PHE A 172 -10.67 12.66 3.97
CA PHE A 172 -10.26 13.65 4.95
C PHE A 172 -11.38 14.60 5.41
N ASN A 173 -12.58 14.49 4.82
CA ASN A 173 -13.70 15.36 5.09
C ASN A 173 -15.00 14.67 5.55
N GLY A 174 -15.04 13.35 5.49
CA GLY A 174 -16.08 12.51 6.06
C GLY A 174 -17.35 12.54 5.23
N ASP A 175 -17.22 12.76 3.91
CA ASP A 175 -18.37 12.79 3.00
C ASP A 175 -18.59 11.49 2.21
N GLY A 176 -17.82 10.46 2.54
CA GLY A 176 -17.85 9.12 1.98
C GLY A 176 -17.27 9.04 0.58
N LYS A 177 -16.36 9.97 0.22
CA LYS A 177 -15.67 9.96 -1.07
C LYS A 177 -14.20 10.25 -0.84
N ASP A 178 -13.37 9.48 -1.52
CA ASP A 178 -11.93 9.65 -1.43
C ASP A 178 -11.51 11.02 -1.96
N ASP A 179 -10.65 11.68 -1.19
CA ASP A 179 -9.90 12.86 -1.55
C ASP A 179 -8.45 12.41 -1.88
N ILE A 180 -7.65 13.29 -2.49
CA ILE A 180 -6.25 13.01 -2.84
C ILE A 180 -5.36 14.09 -2.24
N ALA A 181 -4.42 13.69 -1.38
CA ALA A 181 -3.33 14.53 -0.88
C ALA A 181 -2.09 14.33 -1.77
N LEU A 182 -1.52 15.42 -2.27
CA LEU A 182 -0.37 15.41 -3.16
C LEU A 182 0.69 16.41 -2.72
N ALA A 183 1.95 16.04 -2.89
CA ALA A 183 3.07 16.93 -2.70
C ALA A 183 3.98 16.93 -3.94
N THR A 184 5.18 17.50 -3.74
CA THR A 184 6.20 17.66 -4.77
C THR A 184 7.48 16.98 -4.31
N ALA A 185 8.19 16.34 -5.23
CA ALA A 185 9.41 15.61 -4.92
C ALA A 185 10.57 16.51 -4.43
N TYR A 186 10.45 17.83 -4.62
CA TYR A 186 11.55 18.77 -4.39
C TYR A 186 11.15 19.97 -3.52
N GLY A 187 11.44 19.91 -2.22
CA GLY A 187 11.66 21.11 -1.40
C GLY A 187 10.43 22.01 -1.14
N TYR A 188 9.20 21.57 -1.42
CA TYR A 188 8.00 22.30 -0.99
C TYR A 188 7.43 21.67 0.29
N ALA A 189 7.27 22.50 1.32
CA ALA A 189 6.67 22.14 2.60
C ALA A 189 5.14 22.34 2.59
N SER A 190 4.48 21.86 1.53
CA SER A 190 3.03 21.98 1.39
C SER A 190 2.42 20.75 0.75
N VAL A 191 1.23 20.39 1.22
CA VAL A 191 0.36 19.36 0.64
C VAL A 191 -0.78 20.06 -0.09
N ASP A 192 -0.99 19.72 -1.35
CA ASP A 192 -2.18 20.05 -2.14
C ASP A 192 -3.24 18.97 -1.94
N LEU A 193 -4.36 19.33 -1.33
CA LEU A 193 -5.49 18.43 -1.10
C LEU A 193 -6.57 18.68 -2.16
N TYR A 194 -6.88 17.67 -2.96
CA TYR A 194 -7.94 17.68 -3.96
C TYR A 194 -9.12 16.90 -3.43
N ARG A 195 -10.29 17.55 -3.32
CA ARG A 195 -11.46 16.86 -2.80
C ARG A 195 -12.26 16.12 -3.87
N GLY A 196 -12.78 14.95 -3.53
CA GLY A 196 -13.72 14.18 -4.33
C GLY A 196 -15.11 14.84 -4.42
N PRO A 197 -16.02 14.28 -5.24
CA PRO A 197 -15.74 13.23 -6.22
C PRO A 197 -14.95 13.79 -7.40
N PHE A 198 -14.17 12.91 -8.00
CA PHE A 198 -13.48 13.17 -9.25
C PHE A 198 -14.36 12.78 -10.43
N THR A 199 -14.01 13.26 -11.62
CA THR A 199 -14.65 12.82 -12.85
C THR A 199 -13.59 12.54 -13.89
N ARG A 200 -13.86 11.57 -14.76
CA ARG A 200 -13.03 11.26 -15.94
C ARG A 200 -12.84 12.42 -16.94
N SER A 201 -13.51 13.57 -16.69
CA SER A 201 -13.34 14.81 -17.47
C SER A 201 -12.37 15.81 -16.83
N GLY A 202 -11.86 15.52 -15.62
CA GLY A 202 -10.92 16.36 -14.88
C GLY A 202 -11.57 17.36 -13.92
N ALA A 203 -12.89 17.27 -13.70
CA ALA A 203 -13.52 18.03 -12.63
C ALA A 203 -13.25 17.36 -11.27
N THR A 204 -12.89 18.18 -10.29
CA THR A 204 -12.68 17.81 -8.88
C THR A 204 -13.56 18.70 -7.99
N GLY A 205 -13.71 18.33 -6.73
CA GLY A 205 -14.11 19.25 -5.67
C GLY A 205 -13.07 20.35 -5.41
N PRO A 206 -13.24 21.16 -4.34
CA PRO A 206 -12.29 22.21 -4.00
C PRO A 206 -10.87 21.66 -3.78
N ALA A 207 -9.87 22.36 -4.30
CA ALA A 207 -8.46 22.11 -3.99
C ALA A 207 -7.96 23.13 -2.95
N THR A 208 -7.28 22.65 -1.91
CA THR A 208 -6.72 23.48 -0.82
C THR A 208 -5.24 23.18 -0.61
N VAL A 209 -4.53 24.12 0.01
CA VAL A 209 -3.09 23.98 0.31
C VAL A 209 -2.90 23.99 1.80
N HIS A 210 -2.21 22.98 2.31
CA HIS A 210 -1.93 22.80 3.73
C HIS A 210 -0.41 22.84 3.96
N THR A 211 0.03 23.70 4.88
CA THR A 211 1.45 23.85 5.25
C THR A 211 1.67 23.26 6.64
N PRO A 212 2.10 21.99 6.75
CA PRO A 212 2.47 21.41 8.02
C PRO A 212 3.71 22.10 8.60
N PRO A 213 4.04 21.90 9.90
CA PRO A 213 5.16 22.58 10.57
C PRO A 213 6.56 22.06 10.16
N ILE A 214 6.78 21.79 8.87
CA ILE A 214 8.03 21.35 8.25
C ILE A 214 8.63 22.43 7.34
N HIS A 215 9.92 22.33 7.02
CA HIS A 215 10.60 23.27 6.11
C HIS A 215 10.89 22.65 4.74
N GLY A 216 11.01 23.52 3.73
CA GLY A 216 11.29 23.15 2.35
C GLY A 216 12.78 23.19 1.96
N ASP A 217 13.70 23.26 2.93
CA ASP A 217 15.14 23.39 2.68
C ASP A 217 15.77 22.12 2.05
N GLY A 218 15.41 21.83 0.80
CA GLY A 218 15.92 20.70 0.00
C GLY A 218 14.90 19.56 -0.15
N ASP A 219 14.31 19.12 0.95
CA ASP A 219 13.56 17.85 0.97
C ASP A 219 12.02 18.05 0.95
N GLY A 220 11.47 19.00 1.73
CA GLY A 220 10.02 19.26 1.73
C GLY A 220 9.22 18.15 2.43
N VAL A 221 8.10 17.74 1.83
CA VAL A 221 7.32 16.57 2.25
C VAL A 221 8.02 15.31 1.77
N LEU A 222 8.28 14.36 2.68
CA LEU A 222 9.01 13.13 2.40
C LEU A 222 8.11 11.91 2.21
N ASN A 223 7.03 11.84 2.98
CA ASN A 223 6.06 10.74 2.93
C ASN A 223 4.69 11.25 3.41
N LEU A 224 3.63 10.60 2.94
CA LEU A 224 2.24 10.81 3.33
C LEU A 224 1.64 9.45 3.70
N HIS A 225 0.68 9.45 4.61
CA HIS A 225 -0.15 8.29 4.93
C HIS A 225 -1.42 8.77 5.62
N SER A 226 -2.51 8.02 5.57
CA SER A 226 -3.82 8.44 6.10
C SER A 226 -4.51 7.40 6.98
N GLY A 227 -5.55 7.83 7.70
CA GLY A 227 -6.44 6.95 8.48
C GLY A 227 -7.07 7.67 9.68
N ASP A 228 -8.15 7.12 10.23
CA ASP A 228 -8.96 7.74 11.30
C ASP A 228 -8.38 7.50 12.70
N VAL A 229 -7.32 8.24 13.05
CA VAL A 229 -6.60 8.09 14.32
C VAL A 229 -7.40 8.65 15.51
N ASP A 230 -8.28 9.64 15.28
CA ASP A 230 -9.17 10.19 16.32
C ASP A 230 -10.59 9.62 16.37
N GLY A 231 -10.91 8.67 15.49
CA GLY A 231 -12.16 7.89 15.49
C GLY A 231 -13.39 8.75 15.18
N ASP A 232 -13.22 9.85 14.45
CA ASP A 232 -14.26 10.84 14.19
C ASP A 232 -14.99 10.63 12.85
N GLY A 233 -14.63 9.55 12.13
CA GLY A 233 -15.15 9.16 10.82
C GLY A 233 -14.64 10.05 9.68
N LYS A 234 -13.47 10.66 9.84
CA LYS A 234 -12.69 11.33 8.79
C LYS A 234 -11.29 10.79 8.85
N ASP A 235 -10.70 10.54 7.70
CA ASP A 235 -9.29 10.21 7.68
C ASP A 235 -8.47 11.42 8.11
N ASP A 236 -7.45 11.15 8.91
CA ASP A 236 -6.42 12.09 9.25
C ASP A 236 -5.25 11.93 8.27
N LEU A 237 -4.38 12.94 8.18
CA LEU A 237 -3.19 12.88 7.34
C LEU A 237 -1.93 12.93 8.20
N ILE A 238 -1.04 11.98 7.98
CA ILE A 238 0.33 12.01 8.48
C ILE A 238 1.22 12.61 7.41
N VAL A 239 2.02 13.61 7.78
CA VAL A 239 2.98 14.24 6.88
C VAL A 239 4.38 14.14 7.45
N ASN A 240 5.27 13.45 6.74
CA ASN A 240 6.68 13.37 7.09
C ASN A 240 7.48 14.53 6.48
N GLY A 241 8.46 15.03 7.24
CA GLY A 241 9.45 15.97 6.75
C GLY A 241 10.40 16.42 7.86
N TYR A 242 11.07 17.56 7.66
CA TYR A 242 11.96 18.13 8.67
C TYR A 242 11.29 19.30 9.40
N ALA A 243 11.14 19.15 10.72
CA ALA A 243 10.41 20.10 11.54
C ALA A 243 11.06 21.50 11.58
N THR A 244 10.24 22.54 11.42
CA THR A 244 10.69 23.95 11.54
C THR A 244 11.23 24.32 12.93
N SER A 245 10.84 23.58 13.97
CA SER A 245 11.20 23.88 15.36
C SER A 245 12.64 23.53 15.71
N ASP A 246 13.19 22.47 15.14
CA ASP A 246 14.48 21.89 15.53
C ASP A 246 15.25 21.22 14.38
N ASN A 247 14.74 21.27 13.15
CA ASN A 247 15.38 20.70 11.96
C ASN A 247 15.59 19.18 12.05
N MET A 248 14.84 18.49 12.90
CA MET A 248 14.85 17.03 12.99
C MET A 248 13.75 16.45 12.11
N ASN A 249 13.96 15.25 11.57
CA ASN A 249 12.87 14.50 10.94
C ASN A 249 11.71 14.34 11.93
N ALA A 250 10.49 14.48 11.43
CA ALA A 250 9.28 14.34 12.21
C ALA A 250 8.10 13.98 11.31
N ASN A 251 7.22 13.15 11.86
CA ASN A 251 5.87 12.98 11.38
C ASN A 251 4.95 14.02 12.04
N TYR A 252 4.00 14.56 11.30
CA TYR A 252 2.94 15.40 11.83
C TYR A 252 1.59 14.78 11.51
N TRP A 253 0.81 14.49 12.53
CA TRP A 253 -0.60 14.12 12.41
C TRP A 253 -1.45 15.39 12.25
N LEU A 254 -2.25 15.46 11.19
CA LEU A 254 -3.14 16.56 10.85
C LEU A 254 -4.57 16.02 10.83
N PRO A 255 -5.43 16.38 11.78
CA PRO A 255 -6.75 15.77 11.84
C PRO A 255 -7.63 16.17 10.67
N GLY A 256 -8.44 15.23 10.20
CA GLY A 256 -9.55 15.41 9.30
C GLY A 256 -10.56 16.42 9.84
N THR A 257 -11.25 17.10 8.93
CA THR A 257 -12.30 18.08 9.25
C THR A 257 -13.28 18.16 8.09
N SER A 258 -14.47 18.73 8.30
CA SER A 258 -15.45 18.96 7.22
C SER A 258 -14.96 19.76 5.98
N THR A 259 -13.72 20.28 6.01
CA THR A 259 -13.08 21.01 4.93
C THR A 259 -11.75 20.39 4.46
N GLY A 260 -11.48 19.13 4.81
CA GLY A 260 -10.17 18.48 4.63
C GLY A 260 -9.35 18.52 5.92
N VAL A 261 -8.03 18.60 5.86
CA VAL A 261 -7.17 18.47 7.05
C VAL A 261 -6.88 19.79 7.80
N SER A 262 -6.54 19.72 9.09
CA SER A 262 -6.27 20.91 9.93
C SER A 262 -4.82 21.02 10.42
N THR A 263 -4.01 21.86 9.76
CA THR A 263 -2.63 22.18 10.21
C THR A 263 -2.57 22.94 11.54
N ALA A 264 -3.63 23.66 11.92
CA ALA A 264 -3.72 24.37 13.19
C ALA A 264 -3.84 23.43 14.41
N ARG A 265 -4.26 22.18 14.16
CA ARG A 265 -4.37 21.11 15.16
C ARG A 265 -3.23 20.10 15.06
N ALA A 266 -2.21 20.37 14.22
CA ALA A 266 -1.16 19.40 13.96
C ALA A 266 -0.44 18.98 15.24
N GLN A 267 -0.23 17.66 15.40
CA GLN A 267 0.53 17.07 16.49
C GLN A 267 1.80 16.41 15.94
N ARG A 268 2.93 16.59 16.61
CA ARG A 268 4.23 16.07 16.13
C ARG A 268 4.47 14.68 16.68
N LEU A 269 4.46 13.67 15.82
CA LEU A 269 4.77 12.27 16.10
C LEU A 269 6.28 12.00 16.22
N THR A 270 6.64 10.77 16.58
CA THR A 270 8.04 10.33 16.63
C THR A 270 8.71 10.43 15.24
N ALA A 271 10.03 10.56 15.23
CA ALA A 271 10.81 10.53 13.99
C ALA A 271 10.79 9.13 13.36
N GLY A 272 10.99 9.08 12.05
CA GLY A 272 10.88 7.91 11.18
C GLY A 272 10.28 8.35 9.85
N ILE A 273 10.57 7.68 8.74
CA ILE A 273 10.11 8.15 7.40
C ILE A 273 8.83 7.45 7.00
N ILE A 274 8.80 6.13 7.11
CA ILE A 274 7.66 5.31 6.78
C ILE A 274 6.67 5.30 7.95
N THR A 275 5.39 5.39 7.61
CA THR A 275 4.29 5.26 8.55
C THR A 275 3.18 4.45 7.93
N ASP A 276 2.44 3.77 8.78
CA ASP A 276 1.22 3.05 8.43
C ASP A 276 0.20 3.25 9.55
N VAL A 277 -1.10 3.16 9.27
CA VAL A 277 -2.19 3.52 10.18
C VAL A 277 -3.27 2.44 10.20
N GLY A 278 -3.56 1.92 11.40
CA GLY A 278 -4.62 0.93 11.57
C GLY A 278 -4.86 0.57 13.04
N ASP A 279 -6.07 0.11 13.36
CA ASP A 279 -6.47 -0.28 14.72
C ASP A 279 -5.85 -1.64 15.11
N VAL A 280 -4.64 -1.64 15.66
CA VAL A 280 -3.90 -2.87 15.99
C VAL A 280 -4.25 -3.43 17.36
N ASP A 281 -4.96 -2.66 18.20
CA ASP A 281 -5.37 -3.08 19.54
C ASP A 281 -6.89 -3.34 19.69
N HIS A 282 -7.66 -3.01 18.65
CA HIS A 282 -9.11 -3.15 18.52
C HIS A 282 -9.91 -2.30 19.50
N ASP A 283 -9.45 -1.09 19.77
CA ASP A 283 -10.16 -0.13 20.61
C ASP A 283 -11.09 0.81 19.83
N GLY A 284 -11.03 0.77 18.49
CA GLY A 284 -11.84 1.55 17.57
C GLY A 284 -11.23 2.89 17.16
N PHE A 285 -9.96 3.13 17.49
CA PHE A 285 -9.15 4.24 16.98
C PHE A 285 -7.99 3.67 16.16
N ALA A 286 -7.70 4.23 15.00
CA ALA A 286 -6.52 3.78 14.26
C ALA A 286 -5.24 4.17 15.00
N ASP A 287 -4.28 3.25 15.08
CA ASP A 287 -2.97 3.49 15.67
C ASP A 287 -1.96 3.85 14.59
N VAL A 288 -0.91 4.61 14.94
CA VAL A 288 0.15 4.97 14.00
C VAL A 288 1.38 4.11 14.24
N VAL A 289 1.79 3.34 13.23
CA VAL A 289 3.07 2.63 13.21
C VAL A 289 4.11 3.50 12.50
N VAL A 290 5.30 3.64 13.07
CA VAL A 290 6.39 4.47 12.53
C VAL A 290 7.67 3.67 12.39
N GLY A 291 8.20 3.62 11.18
CA GLY A 291 9.46 2.98 10.81
C GLY A 291 10.66 3.91 10.98
N THR A 292 11.57 3.55 11.87
CA THR A 292 12.82 4.26 12.14
C THR A 292 14.01 3.39 11.74
N SER A 293 14.25 3.25 10.44
CA SER A 293 15.29 2.38 9.86
C SER A 293 16.75 2.80 10.14
N TRP A 294 16.95 3.94 10.80
CA TRP A 294 18.29 4.45 11.09
C TRP A 294 18.96 3.70 12.24
N ASP A 295 20.30 3.69 12.23
CA ASP A 295 21.09 3.21 13.36
C ASP A 295 21.02 4.14 14.58
N GLU A 296 21.40 3.58 15.74
CA GLU A 296 21.52 4.29 17.01
C GLU A 296 22.35 5.59 16.93
N GLY A 297 21.96 6.58 17.74
CA GLY A 297 22.57 7.92 17.77
C GLY A 297 21.66 9.04 17.26
N ILE A 298 20.52 8.68 16.70
CA ILE A 298 19.38 9.55 16.40
C ILE A 298 18.26 9.27 17.42
N ALA A 299 17.46 10.26 17.79
CA ALA A 299 16.35 10.06 18.72
C ALA A 299 15.31 9.09 18.12
N GLY A 300 14.83 8.12 18.91
CA GLY A 300 13.91 7.05 18.45
C GLY A 300 14.63 5.84 17.84
N ALA A 301 15.76 6.06 17.16
CA ALA A 301 16.51 5.01 16.48
C ALA A 301 17.20 4.02 17.44
N ALA A 302 17.37 2.78 16.98
CA ALA A 302 18.14 1.72 17.63
C ALA A 302 19.17 1.15 16.66
N LYS A 303 20.12 0.35 17.16
CA LYS A 303 21.07 -0.35 16.27
C LYS A 303 20.27 -1.20 15.28
N GLY A 304 20.51 -0.99 13.99
CA GLY A 304 19.78 -1.69 12.92
C GLY A 304 18.39 -1.15 12.63
N GLY A 305 17.86 -0.20 13.40
CA GLY A 305 16.52 0.36 13.22
C GLY A 305 15.52 -0.05 14.31
N ALA A 306 14.34 0.56 14.27
CA ALA A 306 13.25 0.34 15.22
C ALA A 306 11.89 0.60 14.56
N VAL A 307 10.85 0.03 15.14
CA VAL A 307 9.45 0.35 14.86
C VAL A 307 8.78 0.85 16.13
N HIS A 308 7.97 1.90 16.00
CA HIS A 308 7.21 2.49 17.10
C HIS A 308 5.72 2.46 16.77
N LEU A 309 4.92 1.88 17.65
CA LEU A 309 3.47 1.95 17.60
C LEU A 309 3.00 3.04 18.57
N VAL A 310 2.19 3.97 18.07
CA VAL A 310 1.62 5.10 18.82
C VAL A 310 0.10 4.98 18.78
N HIS A 311 -0.52 4.73 19.94
CA HIS A 311 -1.95 4.46 19.98
C HIS A 311 -2.83 5.65 19.58
N GLY A 312 -3.91 5.38 18.86
CA GLY A 312 -4.98 6.32 18.57
C GLY A 312 -5.83 6.63 19.80
N THR A 313 -6.47 7.80 19.82
CA THR A 313 -7.43 8.19 20.87
C THR A 313 -8.37 9.27 20.34
N PRO A 314 -9.51 9.56 21.01
CA PRO A 314 -10.38 10.68 20.62
C PRO A 314 -9.72 12.07 20.56
N ASP A 315 -8.54 12.23 21.15
CA ASP A 315 -7.77 13.48 21.15
C ASP A 315 -6.58 13.44 20.15
N GLY A 316 -6.49 12.38 19.34
CA GLY A 316 -5.38 12.06 18.44
C GLY A 316 -4.34 11.11 19.06
N PRO A 317 -3.14 10.99 18.45
CA PRO A 317 -2.10 10.06 18.90
C PRO A 317 -1.64 10.22 20.36
N ALA A 318 -1.51 9.12 21.10
CA ALA A 318 -1.14 9.09 22.51
C ALA A 318 0.38 8.88 22.77
N TYR A 319 1.12 9.97 22.93
CA TYR A 319 2.58 10.00 23.18
C TYR A 319 3.09 9.29 24.45
N GLY A 320 2.20 8.90 25.37
CA GLY A 320 2.57 8.31 26.66
C GLY A 320 2.77 6.80 26.63
N ASP A 321 2.26 6.12 25.60
CA ASP A 321 2.19 4.67 25.51
C ASP A 321 2.68 4.20 24.14
N ILE A 322 3.98 4.37 23.91
CA ILE A 322 4.63 3.96 22.66
C ILE A 322 5.19 2.55 22.83
N GLN A 323 4.62 1.58 22.12
CA GLN A 323 5.23 0.26 22.00
C GLN A 323 6.40 0.35 21.01
N THR A 324 7.56 -0.21 21.36
CA THR A 324 8.75 -0.21 20.49
C THR A 324 9.24 -1.63 20.24
N VAL A 325 9.47 -1.95 18.96
CA VAL A 325 9.99 -3.23 18.49
C VAL A 325 11.31 -3.02 17.75
N THR A 326 12.26 -3.93 17.96
CA THR A 326 13.56 -4.01 17.28
C THR A 326 13.89 -5.50 17.10
N GLN A 327 14.89 -5.85 16.28
CA GLN A 327 15.40 -7.23 16.25
C GLN A 327 15.95 -7.72 17.61
N SER A 328 16.31 -6.81 18.51
CA SER A 328 16.73 -7.15 19.88
C SER A 328 15.55 -7.35 20.85
N THR A 329 14.31 -7.09 20.43
CA THR A 329 13.12 -7.31 21.25
C THR A 329 12.92 -8.79 21.50
N LYS A 330 12.68 -9.17 22.75
CA LYS A 330 12.53 -10.58 23.13
C LYS A 330 11.42 -11.25 22.31
N GLY A 331 11.78 -12.34 21.63
CA GLY A 331 10.86 -13.13 20.83
C GLY A 331 10.95 -12.84 19.34
N VAL A 332 11.56 -11.72 18.94
CA VAL A 332 11.90 -11.45 17.53
C VAL A 332 13.09 -12.34 17.13
N PRO A 333 13.01 -13.09 16.01
CA PRO A 333 14.14 -13.85 15.49
C PRO A 333 15.26 -12.94 14.96
N GLY A 334 16.51 -13.41 15.02
CA GLY A 334 17.68 -12.65 14.59
C GLY A 334 18.32 -11.83 15.71
N ALA A 335 19.15 -10.87 15.33
CA ALA A 335 19.79 -9.94 16.25
C ALA A 335 20.04 -8.60 15.54
N SER A 336 19.94 -7.49 16.27
CA SER A 336 20.23 -6.18 15.69
C SER A 336 21.69 -6.02 15.27
N GLU A 337 21.92 -5.76 14.01
CA GLU A 337 23.18 -5.42 13.36
C GLU A 337 23.14 -4.01 12.79
N LYS A 338 24.28 -3.51 12.33
CA LYS A 338 24.36 -2.11 11.89
C LYS A 338 24.02 -2.08 10.40
N GLY A 339 23.01 -1.32 10.02
CA GLY A 339 22.60 -1.19 8.62
C GLY A 339 21.51 -2.16 8.17
N ASP A 340 20.89 -2.91 9.07
CA ASP A 340 19.81 -3.87 8.75
C ASP A 340 18.55 -3.16 8.24
N TRP A 341 18.39 -1.90 8.65
CA TRP A 341 17.29 -1.03 8.27
C TRP A 341 15.92 -1.56 8.69
N PHE A 342 15.81 -2.11 9.91
CA PHE A 342 14.56 -2.51 10.55
C PHE A 342 13.56 -1.36 10.62
N GLY A 343 12.38 -1.56 10.02
CA GLY A 343 11.39 -0.51 9.85
C GLY A 343 11.70 0.39 8.65
N ALA A 344 12.36 -0.14 7.62
CA ALA A 344 12.54 0.53 6.34
C ALA A 344 11.25 0.64 5.54
N GLU A 345 10.37 -0.34 5.69
CA GLU A 345 9.00 -0.36 5.18
C GLU A 345 8.10 -1.08 6.19
N LEU A 346 6.79 -0.79 6.17
CA LEU A 346 5.79 -1.34 7.08
C LEU A 346 4.47 -1.53 6.36
N ASP A 347 3.69 -2.52 6.77
CA ASP A 347 2.29 -2.63 6.36
C ASP A 347 1.46 -3.45 7.35
N LEU A 348 0.15 -3.14 7.45
CA LEU A 348 -0.81 -3.68 8.41
C LEU A 348 -1.94 -4.45 7.71
N GLY A 349 -2.25 -5.65 8.21
CA GLY A 349 -3.34 -6.46 7.67
C GLY A 349 -3.55 -7.77 8.41
N ASP A 350 -4.72 -8.41 8.27
CA ASP A 350 -5.04 -9.65 8.99
C ASP A 350 -4.46 -10.89 8.28
N ILE A 351 -3.16 -11.13 8.46
CA ILE A 351 -2.44 -12.23 7.82
C ILE A 351 -2.95 -13.58 8.31
N ASN A 352 -3.34 -13.68 9.58
CA ASN A 352 -3.67 -14.95 10.21
C ASN A 352 -5.17 -15.29 10.23
N GLY A 353 -6.03 -14.33 9.90
CA GLY A 353 -7.49 -14.47 9.79
C GLY A 353 -8.20 -14.47 11.14
N ASP A 354 -7.62 -13.88 12.18
CA ASP A 354 -8.25 -13.78 13.51
C ASP A 354 -9.05 -12.50 13.74
N GLY A 355 -9.15 -11.68 12.69
CA GLY A 355 -9.83 -10.39 12.69
C GLY A 355 -9.00 -9.32 13.36
N ARG A 356 -7.67 -9.50 13.49
CA ARG A 356 -6.76 -8.49 14.02
C ARG A 356 -5.68 -8.09 13.04
N LEU A 357 -5.31 -6.81 13.06
CA LEU A 357 -4.22 -6.34 12.22
C LEU A 357 -2.89 -6.92 12.74
N ASP A 358 -2.20 -7.58 11.81
CA ASP A 358 -0.82 -8.04 11.94
C ASP A 358 0.10 -7.01 11.26
N LEU A 359 1.40 -7.06 11.55
CA LEU A 359 2.38 -6.11 11.03
C LEU A 359 3.49 -6.82 10.27
N VAL A 360 3.77 -6.39 9.05
CA VAL A 360 4.99 -6.77 8.32
C VAL A 360 6.00 -5.63 8.42
N VAL A 361 7.26 -5.97 8.68
CA VAL A 361 8.35 -5.01 8.81
C VAL A 361 9.47 -5.37 7.82
N GLY A 362 9.89 -4.40 7.01
CA GLY A 362 11.05 -4.52 6.12
C GLY A 362 12.40 -4.34 6.83
N LEU A 363 13.37 -5.17 6.47
CA LEU A 363 14.79 -5.10 6.87
C LEU A 363 15.72 -5.35 5.65
N PRO A 364 15.67 -4.49 4.62
CA PRO A 364 16.38 -4.73 3.36
C PRO A 364 17.90 -4.83 3.48
N GLY A 365 18.48 -4.34 4.58
CA GLY A 365 19.92 -4.39 4.83
C GLY A 365 20.40 -5.63 5.59
N GLU A 366 19.50 -6.54 5.99
CA GLU A 366 19.86 -7.72 6.78
C GLU A 366 20.83 -8.65 6.03
N ASP A 367 21.91 -9.06 6.71
CA ASP A 367 22.85 -10.07 6.25
C ASP A 367 22.34 -11.47 6.60
N ILE A 368 22.00 -12.31 5.61
CA ILE A 368 21.49 -13.67 5.86
C ILE A 368 22.55 -14.73 5.54
N ASP A 369 22.93 -15.54 6.53
CA ASP A 369 23.91 -16.62 6.39
C ASP A 369 25.25 -16.18 5.73
N GLY A 370 25.63 -14.92 5.94
CA GLY A 370 26.84 -14.31 5.37
C GLY A 370 26.68 -13.76 3.95
N VAL A 371 25.47 -13.78 3.39
CA VAL A 371 25.10 -13.07 2.17
C VAL A 371 24.75 -11.63 2.55
N LYS A 372 25.57 -10.68 2.07
CA LYS A 372 25.47 -9.27 2.44
C LYS A 372 24.24 -8.60 1.85
N ASP A 373 23.51 -7.83 2.66
CA ASP A 373 22.31 -7.07 2.27
C ASP A 373 21.34 -7.93 1.43
N ALA A 374 21.18 -9.21 1.79
CA ALA A 374 20.19 -10.09 1.16
C ALA A 374 18.78 -9.59 1.48
N GLY A 375 18.62 -9.02 2.67
CA GLY A 375 17.38 -8.46 3.16
C GLY A 375 16.47 -9.52 3.80
N SER A 376 15.55 -9.04 4.62
CA SER A 376 14.50 -9.86 5.22
C SER A 376 13.22 -9.04 5.46
N ALA A 377 12.13 -9.75 5.72
CA ALA A 377 10.90 -9.18 6.26
C ALA A 377 10.51 -9.93 7.55
N LEU A 378 10.00 -9.22 8.54
CA LEU A 378 9.51 -9.78 9.80
C LEU A 378 7.99 -9.66 9.87
N VAL A 379 7.30 -10.77 10.07
CA VAL A 379 5.87 -10.81 10.39
C VAL A 379 5.69 -10.84 11.90
N LEU A 380 4.93 -9.89 12.42
CA LEU A 380 4.46 -9.78 13.80
C LEU A 380 2.94 -9.87 13.81
N TYR A 381 2.34 -10.37 14.89
CA TYR A 381 0.89 -10.60 14.95
C TYR A 381 0.20 -9.62 15.89
N GLY A 382 -1.08 -9.33 15.64
CA GLY A 382 -1.95 -8.64 16.59
C GLY A 382 -2.03 -9.39 17.92
N ALA A 383 -1.93 -8.68 19.04
CA ALA A 383 -1.99 -9.29 20.36
C ALA A 383 -3.45 -9.62 20.72
N ALA A 384 -3.71 -10.89 21.03
CA ALA A 384 -5.07 -11.35 21.35
C ALA A 384 -5.74 -10.64 22.55
N ASP A 385 -4.94 -10.02 23.43
CA ASP A 385 -5.39 -9.24 24.58
C ASP A 385 -5.61 -7.74 24.29
N GLY A 386 -5.40 -7.29 23.04
CA GLY A 386 -5.60 -5.91 22.62
C GLY A 386 -4.54 -4.98 23.19
N SER A 387 -3.27 -5.42 23.22
CA SER A 387 -2.14 -4.60 23.66
C SER A 387 -1.28 -4.10 22.49
N GLY A 388 -1.85 -4.00 21.30
CA GLY A 388 -1.12 -3.75 20.05
C GLY A 388 -0.49 -5.03 19.48
N ILE A 389 0.79 -5.00 19.14
CA ILE A 389 1.48 -6.08 18.43
C ILE A 389 2.21 -7.05 19.38
N THR A 390 2.27 -8.34 19.05
CA THR A 390 3.02 -9.36 19.81
C THR A 390 4.17 -9.98 19.03
N THR A 391 5.26 -10.30 19.73
CA THR A 391 6.38 -11.08 19.17
C THR A 391 6.14 -12.59 19.22
N THR A 392 5.04 -13.01 19.86
CA THR A 392 4.68 -14.43 19.96
C THR A 392 4.33 -14.99 18.61
N GLY A 393 5.06 -16.01 18.16
CA GLY A 393 4.81 -16.64 16.87
C GLY A 393 5.37 -15.87 15.67
N SER A 394 6.06 -14.75 15.90
CA SER A 394 6.71 -13.94 14.87
C SER A 394 7.67 -14.73 14.00
N ARG A 395 7.86 -14.26 12.75
CA ARG A 395 8.52 -15.03 11.69
C ARG A 395 9.31 -14.12 10.78
N THR A 396 10.57 -14.45 10.57
CA THR A 396 11.41 -13.78 9.57
C THR A 396 11.36 -14.54 8.26
N LEU A 397 11.28 -13.80 7.16
CA LEU A 397 11.24 -14.27 5.79
C LEU A 397 12.43 -13.68 5.02
N HIS A 398 13.00 -14.47 4.13
CA HIS A 398 14.03 -14.12 3.16
C HIS A 398 13.96 -15.14 2.01
N GLN A 399 14.66 -14.96 0.88
CA GLN A 399 14.55 -15.86 -0.29
C GLN A 399 14.84 -17.33 0.04
N ASN A 400 15.80 -17.62 0.91
CA ASN A 400 16.07 -19.00 1.39
C ASN A 400 15.03 -19.57 2.37
N SER A 401 14.00 -18.82 2.77
CA SER A 401 13.00 -19.29 3.73
C SER A 401 12.08 -20.35 3.10
N PRO A 402 11.65 -21.38 3.86
CA PRO A 402 10.74 -22.39 3.32
C PRO A 402 9.46 -21.78 2.74
N GLY A 403 9.19 -22.03 1.46
CA GLY A 403 8.00 -21.52 0.77
C GLY A 403 8.21 -20.17 0.07
N VAL A 404 9.36 -19.53 0.28
CA VAL A 404 9.81 -18.37 -0.51
C VAL A 404 10.67 -18.90 -1.67
N PRO A 405 10.42 -18.48 -2.92
CA PRO A 405 11.20 -18.93 -4.06
C PRO A 405 12.55 -18.21 -4.16
N ASN A 406 13.46 -18.82 -4.93
CA ASN A 406 14.85 -18.39 -5.18
C ASN A 406 15.79 -18.56 -3.99
N GLU A 407 17.02 -18.11 -4.16
CA GLU A 407 18.05 -18.12 -3.13
C GLU A 407 18.40 -16.68 -2.74
N ASN A 408 18.97 -16.49 -1.56
CA ASN A 408 19.51 -15.19 -1.14
C ASN A 408 20.75 -14.84 -1.97
N GLU A 409 20.75 -13.68 -2.60
CA GLU A 409 21.91 -13.10 -3.26
C GLU A 409 22.29 -11.76 -2.63
N LYS A 410 23.51 -11.30 -2.99
CA LYS A 410 24.07 -10.09 -2.40
C LYS A 410 23.38 -8.87 -3.00
N ASP A 411 22.97 -7.95 -2.12
CA ASP A 411 22.29 -6.70 -2.47
C ASP A 411 20.92 -6.92 -3.15
N ASP A 412 20.19 -8.00 -2.84
CA ASP A 412 18.81 -8.23 -3.34
C ASP A 412 17.80 -7.29 -2.67
N LEU A 413 18.09 -6.88 -1.44
CA LEU A 413 17.27 -5.97 -0.65
C LEU A 413 15.84 -6.51 -0.44
N PHE A 414 15.70 -7.83 -0.20
CA PHE A 414 14.40 -8.42 0.12
C PHE A 414 13.78 -7.73 1.34
N GLY A 415 12.52 -7.33 1.25
CA GLY A 415 11.87 -6.52 2.29
C GLY A 415 12.17 -5.03 2.19
N ASN A 416 12.67 -4.53 1.05
CA ASN A 416 12.74 -3.07 0.82
C ASN A 416 11.37 -2.44 0.68
N GLU A 417 10.37 -3.26 0.37
CA GLU A 417 8.98 -2.92 0.22
C GLU A 417 8.14 -4.08 0.75
N VAL A 418 7.05 -3.81 1.46
CA VAL A 418 6.13 -4.83 1.98
C VAL A 418 4.69 -4.36 1.83
N HIS A 419 3.76 -5.28 1.63
CA HIS A 419 2.32 -5.00 1.58
C HIS A 419 1.52 -6.27 1.91
N ILE A 420 0.26 -6.12 2.28
CA ILE A 420 -0.63 -7.16 2.77
C ILE A 420 -1.98 -6.99 2.09
N ASP A 421 -2.36 -7.97 1.28
CA ASP A 421 -3.59 -7.94 0.50
C ASP A 421 -4.21 -9.34 0.42
N ASP A 422 -5.54 -9.47 0.45
CA ASP A 422 -6.19 -10.77 0.16
C ASP A 422 -6.30 -11.03 -1.36
N LEU A 423 -5.14 -11.19 -2.01
CA LEU A 423 -5.04 -11.43 -3.46
C LEU A 423 -5.75 -12.72 -3.92
N ASN A 424 -6.18 -13.59 -3.00
CA ASN A 424 -6.81 -14.86 -3.33
C ASN A 424 -8.27 -15.01 -2.83
N GLY A 425 -8.76 -14.04 -2.06
CA GLY A 425 -10.14 -13.94 -1.58
C GLY A 425 -10.48 -14.96 -0.49
N ASP A 426 -9.51 -15.45 0.29
CA ASP A 426 -9.74 -16.43 1.35
C ASP A 426 -9.93 -15.87 2.77
N GLY A 427 -9.99 -14.54 2.87
CA GLY A 427 -10.19 -13.78 4.08
C GLY A 427 -8.94 -13.67 4.96
N ARG A 428 -7.74 -13.82 4.39
CA ARG A 428 -6.46 -13.57 5.05
C ARG A 428 -5.59 -12.71 4.16
N GLY A 429 -4.88 -11.77 4.77
CA GLY A 429 -3.83 -11.00 4.11
C GLY A 429 -2.71 -11.92 3.62
N ASP A 430 -2.43 -11.85 2.32
CA ASP A 430 -1.24 -12.43 1.71
C ASP A 430 -0.09 -11.43 1.85
N VAL A 431 1.12 -11.91 2.14
CA VAL A 431 2.28 -11.01 2.36
C VAL A 431 3.04 -10.83 1.05
N ILE A 432 3.10 -9.61 0.54
CA ILE A 432 3.81 -9.22 -0.67
C ILE A 432 5.12 -8.54 -0.28
N ILE A 433 6.22 -8.96 -0.89
CA ILE A 433 7.55 -8.46 -0.54
C ILE A 433 8.33 -8.08 -1.79
N GLY A 434 8.85 -6.86 -1.83
CA GLY A 434 9.77 -6.38 -2.84
C GLY A 434 11.22 -6.79 -2.56
N ALA A 435 11.96 -7.08 -3.63
CA ALA A 435 13.42 -7.22 -3.63
C ALA A 435 13.95 -6.46 -4.83
N SER A 436 13.94 -5.12 -4.75
CA SER A 436 14.25 -4.23 -5.87
C SER A 436 15.69 -4.36 -6.38
N GLY A 437 16.60 -4.91 -5.56
CA GLY A 437 18.00 -5.19 -5.89
C GLY A 437 18.22 -6.49 -6.68
N GLU A 438 17.24 -7.39 -6.65
CA GLU A 438 17.26 -8.70 -7.32
C GLU A 438 17.72 -8.57 -8.79
N ASN A 439 18.57 -9.50 -9.22
CA ASN A 439 19.12 -9.53 -10.58
C ASN A 439 19.80 -8.21 -10.99
N SER A 440 20.65 -7.65 -10.11
CA SER A 440 21.38 -6.40 -10.36
C SER A 440 20.47 -5.18 -10.59
N GLY A 441 19.39 -5.07 -9.80
CA GLY A 441 18.45 -3.96 -9.86
C GLY A 441 17.35 -4.12 -10.91
N ASN A 442 17.13 -5.33 -11.42
CA ASN A 442 15.93 -5.61 -12.20
C ASN A 442 14.69 -5.67 -11.30
N GLY A 443 14.86 -6.14 -10.07
CA GLY A 443 13.82 -6.25 -9.06
C GLY A 443 12.97 -7.50 -9.22
N ALA A 444 12.40 -7.93 -8.10
CA ALA A 444 11.38 -8.96 -8.03
C ALA A 444 10.36 -8.66 -6.92
N VAL A 445 9.22 -9.32 -7.03
CA VAL A 445 8.14 -9.27 -6.05
C VAL A 445 7.72 -10.69 -5.68
N TYR A 446 7.49 -10.93 -4.40
CA TYR A 446 7.15 -12.22 -3.83
C TYR A 446 5.79 -12.14 -3.13
N ALA A 447 4.72 -12.52 -3.83
CA ALA A 447 3.38 -12.61 -3.25
C ALA A 447 3.17 -13.95 -2.52
N LEU A 448 3.37 -13.97 -1.20
CA LEU A 448 3.29 -15.15 -0.34
C LEU A 448 1.88 -15.33 0.19
N THR A 449 1.20 -16.38 -0.28
CA THR A 449 -0.16 -16.68 0.15
C THR A 449 -0.21 -17.16 1.60
N SER A 450 -1.13 -16.62 2.40
CA SER A 450 -1.32 -17.01 3.80
C SER A 450 -2.33 -18.15 3.95
N ALA A 451 -1.83 -19.29 4.44
CA ALA A 451 -2.67 -20.44 4.75
C ALA A 451 -3.17 -20.39 6.20
N ALA A 452 -4.35 -20.96 6.46
CA ALA A 452 -4.88 -21.14 7.83
C ALA A 452 -3.97 -21.98 8.76
N SER A 453 -2.97 -22.71 8.22
CA SER A 453 -1.92 -23.35 9.02
C SER A 453 -0.88 -22.35 9.56
N GLY A 454 -0.99 -21.09 9.18
CA GLY A 454 0.03 -20.05 9.27
C GLY A 454 1.04 -20.10 8.13
N SER A 455 1.09 -21.11 7.26
CA SER A 455 2.17 -21.16 6.26
C SER A 455 2.07 -20.01 5.26
N LEU A 456 3.19 -19.30 5.04
CA LEU A 456 3.34 -18.28 4.00
C LEU A 456 4.12 -18.90 2.84
N THR A 457 3.52 -18.98 1.65
CA THR A 457 4.16 -19.66 0.51
C THR A 457 3.82 -19.01 -0.82
N SER A 458 4.77 -19.00 -1.75
CA SER A 458 4.52 -18.66 -3.15
C SER A 458 4.95 -19.79 -4.09
N THR A 459 4.29 -19.89 -5.24
CA THR A 459 4.69 -20.79 -6.33
C THR A 459 5.85 -20.24 -7.18
N GLY A 460 6.18 -18.95 -7.04
CA GLY A 460 7.27 -18.30 -7.79
C GLY A 460 7.29 -16.78 -7.60
N GLY A 461 8.46 -16.16 -7.83
CA GLY A 461 8.59 -14.71 -7.85
C GLY A 461 8.02 -14.08 -9.14
N LEU A 462 7.64 -12.82 -9.06
CA LEU A 462 7.26 -11.96 -10.17
C LEU A 462 8.46 -11.08 -10.54
N TYR A 463 8.83 -11.01 -11.81
CA TYR A 463 10.01 -10.27 -12.27
C TYR A 463 9.64 -9.32 -13.40
N ALA A 464 10.57 -8.46 -13.81
CA ALA A 464 10.39 -7.59 -14.97
C ALA A 464 9.91 -8.38 -16.21
N SER A 465 10.40 -9.61 -16.40
CA SER A 465 9.99 -10.49 -17.51
C SER A 465 8.54 -10.97 -17.42
N THR A 466 7.96 -11.12 -16.22
CA THR A 466 6.56 -11.47 -15.99
C THR A 466 5.64 -10.40 -16.60
N PHE A 467 6.03 -9.13 -16.44
CA PHE A 467 5.29 -7.96 -16.90
C PHE A 467 5.70 -7.48 -18.30
N GLY A 468 6.72 -8.09 -18.92
CA GLY A 468 7.29 -7.62 -20.19
C GLY A 468 8.06 -6.29 -20.08
N ILE A 469 8.49 -5.93 -18.87
CA ILE A 469 9.28 -4.73 -18.58
C ILE A 469 10.71 -4.91 -19.09
N SER A 470 11.25 -3.84 -19.68
CA SER A 470 12.63 -3.85 -20.17
C SER A 470 13.62 -3.92 -19.01
N THR A 471 14.59 -4.83 -19.12
CA THR A 471 15.74 -4.92 -18.20
C THR A 471 16.91 -4.02 -18.60
N ALA A 472 16.70 -3.11 -19.56
CA ALA A 472 17.69 -2.08 -19.89
C ALA A 472 17.77 -1.05 -18.75
N GLY A 473 18.96 -0.91 -18.16
CA GLY A 473 19.15 -0.12 -16.94
C GLY A 473 18.79 -0.94 -15.70
N THR A 474 18.24 -0.28 -14.69
CA THR A 474 17.84 -0.89 -13.41
C THR A 474 16.39 -0.50 -13.12
N PRO A 475 15.40 -1.25 -13.64
CA PRO A 475 13.98 -0.89 -13.53
C PRO A 475 13.44 -0.90 -12.10
N HIS A 476 14.11 -1.56 -11.15
CA HIS A 476 13.73 -1.64 -9.73
C HIS A 476 12.25 -2.02 -9.56
N LEU A 477 11.84 -3.14 -10.16
CA LEU A 477 10.48 -3.63 -9.99
C LEU A 477 10.19 -3.92 -8.51
N GLY A 478 9.07 -3.41 -7.99
CA GLY A 478 8.65 -3.63 -6.61
C GLY A 478 9.43 -2.80 -5.59
N ILE A 479 9.86 -1.59 -5.98
CA ILE A 479 10.50 -0.64 -5.07
C ILE A 479 9.51 0.19 -4.23
N ASN A 480 8.24 0.19 -4.63
CA ASN A 480 7.14 0.88 -3.95
C ASN A 480 5.84 0.17 -4.36
N PHE A 481 4.93 -0.07 -3.42
CA PHE A 481 3.57 -0.55 -3.67
C PHE A 481 2.57 0.61 -3.62
N ALA A 482 1.28 0.33 -3.69
CA ALA A 482 0.26 1.35 -3.61
C ALA A 482 -0.49 1.14 -2.30
N ASP A 483 -0.67 2.23 -1.55
CA ASP A 483 -1.43 2.26 -0.30
C ASP A 483 -2.82 2.86 -0.50
#